data_AF-A0AAE9NH39-F1
#
_entry.id   AF-A0AAE9NH39-F1
#
_cell.length_a   1.000
_cell.length_b   1.000
_cell.length_c   1.000
_cell.angle_alpha   90.00
_cell.angle_beta   90.00
_cell.angle_gamma   90.00
#
_symmetry.space_group_name_H-M   'P 1'
#
loop_
_entity.id
_entity.type
_entity.pdbx_description
1 polymer ?
#
loop_
_entity_poly.entity_id
_entity_poly.type
_entity_poly.pdbx_seq_one_letter_code
_entity_poly.pdbx_strand_id
1 'polypeptide(L)' 'MTKLLDQALELARSLPADARDDIARIVLQLAGAETPAHVILSDDERSAIAASKEAAKRGEFATEAQVRATWAKHGL' A
#
# COMPACT_ATOMS: atom_id res chain seq x y z
N MET A 1 -13.00 -4.30 -29.00
CA MET A 1 -11.77 -4.39 -28.20
C MET A 1 -10.57 -4.25 -29.12
N THR A 2 -9.37 -3.94 -28.61
CA THR A 2 -8.16 -3.93 -29.45
C THR A 2 -7.70 -5.37 -29.67
N LYS A 3 -7.13 -5.68 -30.84
CA LYS A 3 -6.64 -7.03 -31.16
C LYS A 3 -5.67 -7.58 -30.10
N LEU A 4 -4.87 -6.69 -29.52
CA LEU A 4 -3.93 -7.04 -28.45
C LEU A 4 -4.63 -7.41 -27.15
N LEU A 5 -5.70 -6.70 -26.77
CA LEU A 5 -6.47 -7.00 -25.56
C LEU A 5 -7.23 -8.32 -25.68
N ASP A 6 -7.75 -8.63 -26.87
CA ASP A 6 -8.42 -9.91 -27.14
C ASP A 6 -7.46 -11.09 -26.96
N GLN A 7 -6.23 -10.98 -27.49
CA GLN A 7 -5.18 -11.99 -27.32
C GLN A 7 -4.75 -12.13 -25.85
N ALA A 8 -4.59 -11.02 -25.14
CA ALA A 8 -4.23 -11.03 -23.72
C ALA A 8 -5.31 -11.72 -22.86
N LEU A 9 -6.59 -11.49 -23.15
CA LEU A 9 -7.70 -12.13 -22.44
C LEU A 9 -7.74 -13.65 -22.69
N GLU A 10 -7.49 -14.07 -23.92
CA GLU A 10 -7.48 -15.50 -24.26
C GLU A 10 -6.30 -16.23 -23.60
N LEU A 11 -5.11 -15.60 -23.56
CA LEU A 11 -3.98 -16.13 -22.78
C LEU A 11 -4.33 -16.20 -21.30
N ALA A 12 -4.89 -15.13 -20.72
CA ALA A 12 -5.25 -15.09 -19.31
C ALA A 12 -6.22 -16.22 -18.94
N ARG A 13 -7.22 -16.53 -19.79
CA ARG A 13 -8.17 -17.62 -19.56
C ARG A 13 -7.52 -19.00 -19.44
N SER A 14 -6.40 -19.22 -20.13
CA SER A 14 -5.66 -20.49 -20.12
C SER A 14 -4.78 -20.69 -18.88
N LEU A 15 -4.59 -19.64 -18.07
CA LEU A 15 -3.75 -19.71 -16.88
C LEU A 15 -4.42 -20.46 -15.72
N PRO A 16 -3.63 -21.00 -14.77
CA PRO A 16 -4.09 -21.44 -13.47
C PRO A 16 -4.94 -20.38 -12.73
N ALA A 17 -5.82 -20.81 -11.82
CA ALA A 17 -6.79 -19.92 -11.17
C ALA A 17 -6.13 -18.79 -10.35
N ASP A 18 -5.07 -19.11 -9.61
CA ASP A 18 -4.24 -18.16 -8.87
C ASP A 18 -3.61 -17.10 -9.80
N ALA A 19 -2.98 -17.53 -10.88
CA ALA A 19 -2.37 -16.63 -11.87
C ALA A 19 -3.40 -15.75 -12.59
N ARG A 20 -4.64 -16.24 -12.79
CA ARG A 20 -5.76 -15.46 -13.34
C ARG A 20 -6.17 -14.33 -12.41
N ASP A 21 -6.30 -14.63 -11.12
CA ASP A 21 -6.69 -13.63 -10.11
C ASP A 21 -5.63 -12.54 -9.96
N ASP A 22 -4.34 -12.89 -10.05
CA ASP A 22 -3.26 -11.91 -10.00
C ASP A 22 -3.28 -10.94 -11.18
N ILE A 23 -3.50 -11.45 -12.41
CA ILE A 23 -3.66 -10.59 -13.60
C ILE A 23 -4.93 -9.74 -13.48
N ALA A 24 -6.04 -10.31 -12.98
CA ALA A 24 -7.28 -9.57 -12.77
C ALA A 24 -7.07 -8.39 -11.82
N ARG A 25 -6.33 -8.58 -10.72
CA ARG A 25 -6.01 -7.51 -9.76
C ARG A 25 -5.21 -6.38 -10.41
N ILE A 26 -4.21 -6.69 -11.23
CA ILE A 26 -3.42 -5.69 -11.95
C ILE A 26 -4.30 -4.88 -12.94
N VAL A 27 -5.18 -5.56 -13.67
CA VAL A 27 -6.11 -4.91 -14.60
C VAL A 27 -7.10 -4.02 -13.85
N LEU A 28 -7.63 -4.47 -12.72
CA LEU A 28 -8.53 -3.68 -11.86
C LEU A 28 -7.84 -2.46 -11.27
N GLN A 29 -6.57 -2.58 -10.83
CA GLN A 29 -5.76 -1.44 -10.39
C GLN A 29 -5.53 -0.43 -11.52
N LEU A 30 -5.17 -0.91 -12.72
CA LEU A 30 -4.97 -0.05 -13.89
C LEU A 30 -6.26 0.67 -14.30
N ALA A 31 -7.40 -0.01 -14.18
CA ALA A 31 -8.72 0.56 -14.43
C ALA A 31 -9.22 1.50 -13.32
N GLY A 32 -8.47 1.64 -12.22
CA GLY A 32 -8.90 2.41 -11.04
C GLY A 32 -10.05 1.78 -10.26
N ALA A 33 -10.39 0.52 -10.55
CA ALA A 33 -11.47 -0.22 -9.90
C ALA A 33 -11.06 -0.80 -8.54
N GLU A 34 -9.76 -1.06 -8.33
CA GLU A 34 -9.19 -1.56 -7.08
C GLU A 34 -8.08 -0.68 -6.50
N THR A 35 -8.04 0.60 -6.85
CA THR A 35 -7.24 1.53 -6.06
C THR A 35 -8.03 1.77 -4.78
N PRO A 36 -7.61 1.28 -3.58
CA PRO A 36 -8.18 1.82 -2.35
C PRO A 36 -8.05 3.33 -2.48
N ALA A 37 -9.17 4.05 -2.36
CA ALA A 37 -9.22 5.48 -2.55
C ALA A 37 -7.99 6.08 -1.86
N HIS A 38 -7.13 6.76 -2.62
CA HIS A 38 -5.89 7.32 -2.06
C HIS A 38 -6.26 8.04 -0.77
N VAL A 39 -5.64 7.63 0.34
CA VAL A 39 -5.90 8.31 1.61
C VAL A 39 -5.38 9.74 1.45
N ILE A 40 -6.32 10.67 1.33
CA ILE A 40 -6.00 12.08 1.18
C ILE A 40 -5.63 12.58 2.57
N LEU A 41 -4.33 12.74 2.78
CA LEU A 41 -3.81 13.33 4.01
C LEU A 41 -4.11 14.83 4.03
N SER A 42 -4.59 15.30 5.18
CA SER A 42 -4.65 16.72 5.54
C SER A 42 -3.25 17.34 5.59
N ASP A 43 -3.18 18.67 5.57
CA ASP A 43 -1.91 19.39 5.63
C ASP A 43 -1.17 19.14 6.96
N ASP A 44 -1.91 18.98 8.06
CA ASP A 44 -1.37 18.65 9.37
C ASP A 44 -0.75 17.25 9.38
N GLU A 45 -1.42 16.25 8.80
CA GLU A 45 -0.90 14.88 8.69
C GLU A 45 0.35 14.83 7.81
N ARG A 46 0.36 15.57 6.68
CA ARG A 46 1.55 15.67 5.82
C ARG A 46 2.72 16.29 6.56
N SER A 47 2.47 17.34 7.34
CA SER A 47 3.48 18.03 8.14
C SER A 47 4.03 17.12 9.25
N ALA A 48 3.16 16.37 9.93
CA ALA A 48 3.56 15.40 10.95
C ALA A 48 4.45 14.28 10.37
N ILE A 49 4.10 13.76 9.20
CA ILE A 49 4.90 12.75 8.50
C ILE A 49 6.26 13.33 8.07
N ALA A 50 6.30 14.56 7.57
CA ALA A 50 7.54 15.22 7.19
C ALA A 50 8.48 15.37 8.39
N ALA A 51 7.95 15.84 9.53
CA ALA A 51 8.72 15.97 10.77
C ALA A 51 9.27 14.61 11.26
N SER A 52 8.44 13.56 11.24
CA SER A 52 8.84 12.20 11.60
C SER A 52 9.97 11.66 10.71
N LYS A 53 9.88 11.88 9.39
CA LYS A 53 10.94 11.47 8.45
C LYS A 53 12.26 12.20 8.69
N GLU A 54 12.22 13.48 9.03
CA GLU A 54 13.44 14.23 9.35
C GLU A 54 14.06 13.77 10.68
N ALA A 55 13.26 13.45 11.70
CA ALA A 55 13.74 12.85 12.93
C ALA A 55 14.42 11.48 12.68
N ALA A 56 13.80 10.64 11.84
CA ALA A 56 14.37 9.35 11.44
C ALA A 56 15.73 9.49 10.73
N LYS A 57 15.90 10.48 9.85
CA LYS A 57 17.19 10.78 9.20
C LYS A 57 18.27 11.19 10.20
N ARG A 58 17.89 11.85 11.30
CA ARG A 58 18.80 12.20 12.41
C ARG A 58 19.02 11.06 13.40
N GLY A 59 18.36 9.92 13.22
CA GLY A 59 18.43 8.79 14.15
C GLY A 59 17.67 9.02 15.47
N GLU A 60 16.76 9.99 15.51
CA GLU A 60 15.94 10.33 16.68
C GLU A 60 14.77 9.34 16.83
N PHE A 61 15.11 8.08 17.09
CA PHE A 61 14.14 7.04 17.38
C PHE A 61 13.89 6.93 18.88
N ALA A 62 12.68 6.47 19.24
CA ALA A 62 12.43 6.06 20.61
C ALA A 62 13.34 4.90 20.99
N THR A 63 13.91 4.97 22.19
CA THR A 63 14.63 3.84 22.79
C THR A 63 13.67 2.70 23.10
N GLU A 64 14.19 1.48 23.21
CA GLU A 64 13.37 0.33 23.58
C GLU A 64 12.62 0.52 24.92
N ALA A 65 13.26 1.18 25.88
CA ALA A 65 12.65 1.46 27.18
C ALA A 65 11.42 2.39 27.04
N GLN A 66 11.51 3.41 26.18
CA GLN A 66 10.39 4.31 25.88
C GLN A 66 9.27 3.58 25.14
N VAL A 67 9.60 2.68 24.21
CA VAL A 67 8.61 1.86 23.50
C VAL A 67 7.87 0.95 24.49
N ARG A 68 8.60 0.21 25.35
CA ARG A 68 8.01 -0.66 26.38
C ARG A 68 7.11 0.10 27.34
N ALA A 69 7.55 1.28 27.81
CA ALA A 69 6.73 2.12 28.68
C ALA A 69 5.44 2.58 28.00
N THR A 70 5.51 2.89 26.70
CA THR A 70 4.34 3.28 25.90
C THR A 70 3.35 2.12 25.76
N TRP A 71 3.81 0.92 25.43
CA TRP A 71 2.95 -0.26 25.30
C TRP A 71 2.30 -0.67 26.62
N ALA A 72 3.06 -0.64 27.72
CA ALA A 72 2.54 -0.95 29.06
C ALA A 72 1.38 -0.03 29.45
N LYS A 73 1.40 1.26 29.04
CA LYS A 73 0.28 2.20 29.25
C LYS A 73 -1.03 1.74 28.57
N HIS A 74 -0.91 0.97 27.50
CA HIS A 74 -2.04 0.45 26.71
C HIS A 74 -2.31 -1.05 26.95
N GLY A 75 -1.64 -1.68 27.93
CA GLY A 75 -1.81 -3.10 28.26
C GLY A 75 -1.25 -4.06 27.21
N LEU A 76 -0.29 -3.60 26.41
CA LEU A 76 0.44 -4.38 25.39
C LEU A 76 1.82 -4.80 25.92
#